data_AF-A0A0D7AA80-F1
#
_entry.id   AF-A0A0D7AA80-F1
#
_cell.length_a   1.000
_cell.length_b   1.000
_cell.length_c   1.000
_cell.angle_alpha   90.00
_cell.angle_beta   90.00
_cell.angle_gamma   90.00
#
_symmetry.space_group_name_H-M   'P 1'
#
loop_
_entity.id
_entity.type
_entity.pdbx_description
1 polymer ?
#
loop_
_entity_poly.entity_id
_entity_poly.type
_entity_poly.pdbx_seq_one_letter_code
_entity_poly.pdbx_strand_id
1 'polypeptide(L)'
;MSNDTQKADQIALHLFTKLFQVVYHARITREPRPSQKVDKWFNLETPETDALSKDDRDKFKSISSSPPQPLEIQVLLTVPELGNNQVLVYHPDAVSGTQPPQIRIYPTPKRILLESWTLSYTPRDGPPDTTVPSTTYKHGILLFRTVFSLLRLLPAWR
;
A
#
# COMPACT_ATOMS: atom_id res chain seq x y z
N MET A 1 -31.03 9.09 2.33
CA MET A 1 -29.96 9.73 1.53
C MET A 1 -28.74 10.07 2.39
N SER A 2 -28.82 10.86 3.47
CA SER A 2 -27.63 11.30 4.25
C SER A 2 -26.82 10.16 4.93
N ASN A 3 -27.48 9.15 5.51
CA ASN A 3 -26.80 8.08 6.27
C ASN A 3 -26.01 7.11 5.36
N ASP A 4 -26.53 6.78 4.18
CA ASP A 4 -25.85 5.85 3.27
C ASP A 4 -24.62 6.49 2.63
N THR A 5 -24.66 7.78 2.34
CA THR A 5 -23.48 8.55 1.89
C THR A 5 -22.41 8.59 2.98
N GLN A 6 -22.78 8.85 4.23
CA GLN A 6 -21.84 8.82 5.36
C GLN A 6 -21.19 7.44 5.54
N LYS A 7 -21.97 6.36 5.41
CA LYS A 7 -21.44 4.99 5.44
C LYS A 7 -20.52 4.71 4.27
N ALA A 8 -20.87 5.16 3.07
CA ALA A 8 -20.03 5.01 1.88
C ALA A 8 -18.70 5.74 2.06
N ASP A 9 -18.72 6.98 2.54
CA ASP A 9 -17.52 7.76 2.85
C ASP A 9 -16.65 7.08 3.93
N GLN A 10 -17.27 6.50 4.96
CA GLN A 10 -16.55 5.73 5.97
C GLN A 10 -15.87 4.49 5.37
N ILE A 11 -16.58 3.72 4.53
CA ILE A 11 -16.01 2.56 3.86
C ILE A 11 -14.86 2.98 2.94
N ALA A 12 -15.03 4.08 2.20
CA ALA A 12 -14.01 4.61 1.31
C ALA A 12 -12.76 5.04 2.10
N LEU A 13 -12.91 5.79 3.20
CA LEU A 13 -11.81 6.12 4.11
C LEU A 13 -11.05 4.87 4.57
N HIS A 14 -11.78 3.81 4.93
CA HIS A 14 -11.16 2.56 5.35
C HIS A 14 -10.49 1.83 4.18
N LEU A 15 -11.00 1.89 2.94
CA LEU A 15 -10.31 1.33 1.76
C LEU A 15 -8.93 1.98 1.57
N PHE A 16 -8.88 3.32 1.59
CA PHE A 16 -7.62 4.06 1.43
C PHE A 16 -6.63 3.76 2.56
N THR A 17 -7.08 3.85 3.81
CA THR A 17 -6.18 3.64 4.96
C THR A 17 -5.74 2.18 5.09
N LYS A 18 -6.61 1.21 4.79
CA LYS A 18 -6.28 -0.22 4.83
C LYS A 18 -5.24 -0.61 3.79
N LEU A 19 -5.31 -0.06 2.57
CA LEU A 19 -4.30 -0.31 1.55
C LEU A 19 -2.91 0.14 2.04
N PHE A 20 -2.83 1.37 2.57
CA PHE A 20 -1.59 1.87 3.15
C PHE A 20 -1.06 0.95 4.26
N GLN A 21 -1.91 0.55 5.21
CA GLN A 21 -1.51 -0.31 6.32
C GLN A 21 -0.99 -1.67 5.85
N VAL A 22 -1.70 -2.31 4.92
CA VAL A 22 -1.35 -3.65 4.42
C VAL A 22 -0.03 -3.61 3.64
N VAL A 23 0.19 -2.60 2.80
CA VAL A 23 1.46 -2.40 2.09
C VAL A 23 2.59 -2.06 3.08
N TYR A 24 2.35 -1.15 4.02
CA TYR A 24 3.34 -0.73 5.02
C TYR A 24 3.84 -1.91 5.86
N HIS A 25 2.93 -2.72 6.42
CA HIS A 25 3.32 -3.87 7.23
C HIS A 25 3.92 -5.01 6.42
N ALA A 26 3.64 -5.08 5.12
CA ALA A 26 4.30 -6.05 4.25
C ALA A 26 5.73 -5.63 3.86
N ARG A 27 6.16 -4.40 4.16
CA ARG A 27 7.48 -3.88 3.75
C ARG A 27 8.32 -3.34 4.91
N ILE A 28 7.72 -3.11 6.07
CA ILE A 28 8.44 -2.66 7.26
C ILE A 28 9.40 -3.75 7.73
N THR A 29 10.66 -3.38 7.97
CA THR A 29 11.71 -4.29 8.47
C THR A 29 11.84 -4.28 10.00
N ARG A 30 10.93 -3.59 10.70
CA ARG A 30 10.94 -3.47 12.17
C ARG A 30 10.06 -4.55 12.79
N GLU A 31 10.46 -5.03 13.96
CA GLU A 31 9.65 -5.98 14.72
C GLU A 31 8.32 -5.36 15.17
N PRO A 32 7.22 -6.15 15.18
CA PRO A 32 5.94 -5.69 15.70
C PRO A 32 6.07 -5.30 17.18
N ARG A 33 5.43 -4.18 17.56
CA ARG A 33 5.38 -3.80 18.97
C ARG A 33 4.43 -4.74 19.72
N PRO A 34 4.82 -5.28 20.90
CA PRO A 34 3.88 -6.01 21.73
C PRO A 34 2.70 -5.09 22.08
N SER A 35 1.47 -5.66 22.12
CA SER A 35 0.20 -4.99 22.42
C SER A 35 -0.25 -3.84 21.48
N GLN A 36 0.24 -3.79 20.24
CA GLN A 36 -0.23 -2.82 19.26
C GLN A 36 -1.72 -3.01 18.92
N LYS A 37 -2.49 -1.92 18.96
CA LYS A 37 -3.90 -1.91 18.56
C LYS A 37 -4.03 -2.39 17.11
N VAL A 38 -5.06 -3.17 16.82
CA VAL A 38 -5.31 -3.74 15.49
C VAL A 38 -6.54 -3.13 14.85
N ASP A 39 -6.43 -2.84 13.55
CA ASP A 39 -7.56 -2.57 12.68
C ASP A 39 -8.15 -3.89 12.16
N LYS A 40 -9.46 -4.08 12.34
CA LYS A 40 -10.19 -5.28 11.93
C LYS A 40 -11.09 -5.07 10.71
N TRP A 41 -11.04 -3.89 10.08
CA TRP A 41 -11.83 -3.61 8.88
C TRP A 41 -11.52 -4.60 7.76
N PHE A 42 -12.56 -4.94 6.99
CA PHE A 42 -12.54 -5.90 5.87
C PHE A 42 -12.13 -7.31 6.28
N ASN A 43 -12.39 -7.70 7.53
CA ASN A 43 -12.10 -9.03 8.07
C ASN A 43 -10.63 -9.44 7.91
N LEU A 44 -9.73 -8.47 8.02
CA LEU A 44 -8.29 -8.66 8.01
C LEU A 44 -7.70 -7.90 9.19
N GLU A 45 -7.07 -8.59 10.14
CA GLU A 45 -6.42 -7.93 11.27
C GLU A 45 -5.08 -7.34 10.80
N THR A 46 -4.86 -6.06 11.05
CA THR A 46 -3.63 -5.35 10.65
C THR A 46 -3.24 -4.39 11.77
N PRO A 47 -1.97 -4.34 12.22
CA PRO A 47 -1.59 -3.42 13.29
C PRO A 47 -1.85 -1.96 12.86
N GLU A 48 -2.43 -1.15 13.75
CA GLU A 48 -2.57 0.28 13.49
C GLU A 48 -1.20 0.93 13.42
N THR A 49 -1.00 1.85 12.50
CA THR A 49 0.28 2.56 12.32
C THR A 49 0.03 4.06 12.24
N ASP A 50 0.91 4.82 12.88
CA ASP A 50 0.92 6.29 12.82
C ASP A 50 1.77 6.81 11.65
N ALA A 51 2.25 5.91 10.78
CA ALA A 51 3.06 6.27 9.61
C ALA A 51 2.29 7.09 8.55
N LEU A 52 0.96 6.97 8.53
CA LEU A 52 0.09 7.86 7.77
C LEU A 52 -0.37 8.99 8.70
N SER A 53 -0.02 10.23 8.35
CA SER A 53 -0.40 11.38 9.17
C SER A 53 -1.92 11.53 9.25
N LYS A 54 -2.41 12.14 10.34
CA LYS A 54 -3.83 12.44 10.50
C LYS A 54 -4.34 13.32 9.36
N ASP A 55 -3.53 14.28 8.94
CA ASP A 55 -3.88 15.23 7.86
C ASP A 55 -3.99 14.51 6.51
N ASP A 56 -3.11 13.54 6.23
CA ASP A 56 -3.21 12.73 5.01
C ASP A 56 -4.42 11.81 5.02
N ARG A 57 -4.74 11.23 6.18
CA ARG A 57 -5.94 10.41 6.35
C ARG A 57 -7.23 11.24 6.18
N ASP A 58 -7.24 12.46 6.68
CA ASP A 58 -8.42 13.31 6.70
C ASP A 58 -8.87 13.74 5.29
N LYS A 59 -7.95 13.71 4.30
CA LYS A 59 -8.26 13.90 2.86
C LYS A 59 -9.28 12.90 2.31
N PHE A 60 -9.41 11.72 2.94
CA PHE A 60 -10.30 10.65 2.48
C PHE A 60 -11.61 10.55 3.29
N LYS A 61 -11.91 11.49 4.20
CA LYS A 61 -13.11 11.45 5.06
C LYS A 61 -14.42 11.80 4.34
N SER A 62 -14.36 12.58 3.26
CA SER A 62 -15.53 13.14 2.58
C SER A 62 -15.37 13.08 1.07
N ILE A 63 -15.16 11.87 0.57
CA ILE A 63 -14.88 11.59 -0.84
C ILE A 63 -16.09 11.96 -1.73
N SER A 64 -17.29 11.79 -1.19
CA SER A 64 -18.54 12.14 -1.87
C SER A 64 -18.70 13.64 -2.18
N SER A 65 -18.17 14.53 -1.33
CA SER A 65 -18.26 15.99 -1.50
C SER A 65 -17.04 16.60 -2.17
N SER A 66 -15.87 15.98 -2.01
CA SER A 66 -14.63 16.40 -2.63
C SER A 66 -13.83 15.16 -3.02
N PRO A 67 -13.80 14.78 -4.31
CA PRO A 67 -12.98 13.67 -4.78
C PRO A 67 -11.52 13.86 -4.35
N PRO A 68 -10.92 12.88 -3.66
CA PRO A 68 -9.55 13.02 -3.17
C PRO A 68 -8.56 12.86 -4.31
N GLN A 69 -7.35 13.39 -4.12
CA GLN A 69 -6.22 12.98 -4.96
C GLN A 69 -5.95 11.47 -4.78
N PRO A 70 -5.44 10.79 -5.82
CA PRO A 70 -5.03 9.39 -5.70
C PRO A 70 -4.08 9.19 -4.53
N LEU A 71 -4.27 8.10 -3.80
CA LEU A 71 -3.30 7.64 -2.82
C LEU A 71 -2.17 6.93 -3.55
N GLU A 72 -0.99 7.55 -3.53
CA GLU A 72 0.24 6.97 -4.06
C GLU A 72 1.12 6.47 -2.92
N ILE A 73 1.53 5.20 -2.99
CA ILE A 73 2.42 4.56 -2.02
C ILE A 73 3.64 4.08 -2.80
N GLN A 74 4.81 4.58 -2.43
CA GLN A 74 6.08 4.15 -3.00
C GLN A 74 6.87 3.34 -1.98
N VAL A 75 7.29 2.15 -2.38
CA VAL A 75 8.17 1.28 -1.59
C VAL A 75 9.59 1.51 -2.10
N LEU A 76 10.45 2.00 -1.21
CA LEU A 76 11.82 2.41 -1.54
C LEU A 76 12.84 1.57 -0.77
N LEU A 77 13.83 1.03 -1.47
CA LEU A 77 15.06 0.53 -0.84
C LEU A 77 15.96 1.73 -0.54
N THR A 78 16.26 1.96 0.73
CA THR A 78 17.21 3.01 1.14
C THR A 78 18.61 2.45 1.15
N VAL A 79 19.51 3.06 0.38
CA VAL A 79 20.92 2.67 0.35
C VAL A 79 21.64 3.46 1.44
N PRO A 80 22.27 2.80 2.43
CA PRO A 80 23.04 3.48 3.45
C PRO A 80 24.27 4.16 2.85
N GLU A 81 24.92 5.02 3.63
CA GLU A 81 26.23 5.53 3.23
C GLU A 81 27.22 4.38 3.16
N LEU A 82 27.76 4.14 1.97
CA LEU A 82 28.70 3.06 1.70
C LEU A 82 30.13 3.52 2.06
N GLY A 83 30.86 2.68 2.80
CA GLY A 83 32.28 2.92 3.06
C GLY A 83 33.15 2.76 1.82
N ASN A 84 34.43 3.15 1.91
CA ASN A 84 35.39 3.17 0.77
C ASN A 84 35.51 1.85 -0.02
N ASN A 85 35.16 0.71 0.59
CA ASN A 85 35.25 -0.62 -0.01
C ASN A 85 33.87 -1.29 -0.22
N GLN A 86 32.79 -0.52 -0.15
CA GLN A 86 31.43 -1.02 -0.39
C GLN A 86 30.87 -0.42 -1.68
N VAL A 87 30.27 -1.26 -2.51
CA VAL A 87 29.62 -0.85 -3.75
C VAL A 87 28.25 -1.49 -3.87
N LEU A 88 27.30 -0.76 -4.44
CA LEU A 88 26.00 -1.31 -4.75
C LEU A 88 26.05 -2.07 -6.07
N VAL A 89 25.53 -3.30 -6.05
CA VAL A 89 25.57 -4.22 -7.19
C VAL A 89 24.16 -4.80 -7.40
N TYR A 90 23.74 -4.87 -8.65
CA TYR A 90 22.56 -5.60 -9.09
C TYR A 90 22.96 -7.01 -9.55
N HIS A 91 22.27 -8.01 -9.00
CA HIS A 91 22.42 -9.41 -9.36
C HIS A 91 21.19 -9.84 -10.19
N PRO A 92 21.29 -9.91 -11.52
CA PRO A 92 20.20 -10.44 -12.34
C PRO A 92 20.01 -11.94 -12.08
N ASP A 93 18.77 -12.42 -12.23
CA ASP A 93 18.46 -13.84 -12.10
C ASP A 93 19.18 -14.67 -13.18
N ALA A 94 19.71 -15.82 -12.80
CA ALA A 94 20.43 -16.70 -13.72
C ALA A 94 19.44 -17.38 -14.69
N VAL A 95 19.44 -16.93 -15.95
CA VAL A 95 18.74 -17.64 -17.03
C VAL A 95 19.67 -18.75 -17.52
N SER A 96 19.27 -20.00 -17.31
CA SER A 96 19.94 -21.19 -17.87
C SER A 96 21.33 -21.54 -17.30
N GLY A 97 21.50 -21.44 -15.97
CA GLY A 97 22.67 -22.00 -15.26
C GLY A 97 24.01 -21.28 -15.47
N THR A 98 24.04 -20.23 -16.28
CA THR A 98 25.22 -19.37 -16.45
C THR A 98 25.07 -18.19 -15.49
N GLN A 99 26.04 -17.98 -14.60
CA GLN A 99 25.99 -16.87 -13.65
C GLN A 99 26.11 -15.55 -14.43
N PRO A 100 25.08 -14.68 -14.43
CA PRO A 100 25.13 -13.45 -15.20
C PRO A 100 26.10 -12.45 -14.55
N PRO A 101 26.67 -11.52 -15.34
CA PRO A 101 27.62 -10.55 -14.81
C PRO A 101 26.94 -9.64 -13.78
N GLN A 102 27.63 -9.44 -12.66
CA GLN A 102 27.24 -8.48 -11.63
C GLN A 102 27.34 -7.06 -12.18
N ILE A 103 26.27 -6.28 -12.04
CA ILE A 103 26.23 -4.91 -12.56
C ILE A 103 26.41 -3.94 -11.40
N ARG A 104 27.54 -3.22 -11.38
CA ARG A 104 27.74 -2.14 -10.41
C ARG A 104 26.81 -0.96 -10.73
N ILE A 105 26.08 -0.48 -9.73
CA ILE A 105 25.23 0.71 -9.85
C ILE A 105 26.07 1.94 -9.51
N TYR A 106 26.22 2.87 -10.46
CA TYR A 106 26.95 4.13 -10.27
C TYR A 106 26.27 5.30 -11.03
N PRO A 107 26.12 6.49 -10.41
CA PRO A 107 26.44 6.80 -9.01
C PRO A 107 25.53 6.01 -8.06
N THR A 108 26.01 5.74 -6.83
CA THR A 108 25.22 5.01 -5.83
C THR A 108 23.98 5.84 -5.47
N PRO A 109 22.75 5.39 -5.81
CA PRO A 109 21.54 6.12 -5.49
C PRO A 109 21.27 6.07 -3.99
N LYS A 110 20.66 7.11 -3.41
CA LYS A 110 20.22 7.09 -2.01
C LYS A 110 18.97 6.23 -1.80
N ARG A 111 18.11 6.16 -2.82
CA ARG A 111 16.83 5.43 -2.78
C ARG A 111 16.59 4.76 -4.13
N ILE A 112 16.09 3.54 -4.11
CA ILE A 112 15.67 2.79 -5.30
C ILE A 112 14.19 2.48 -5.16
N LEU A 113 13.40 2.85 -6.16
CA LEU A 113 11.98 2.51 -6.22
C LEU A 113 11.83 1.02 -6.52
N LEU A 114 11.19 0.29 -5.62
CA LEU A 114 10.88 -1.13 -5.78
C LEU A 114 9.44 -1.33 -6.27
N GLU A 115 8.49 -0.58 -5.70
CA GLU A 115 7.06 -0.72 -6.01
C GLU A 115 6.38 0.65 -5.97
N SER A 116 5.36 0.82 -6.82
CA SER A 116 4.44 1.95 -6.79
C SER A 116 3.02 1.42 -6.80
N TRP A 117 2.25 1.78 -5.77
CA TRP A 117 0.84 1.43 -5.63
C TRP A 117 0.02 2.71 -5.72
N THR A 118 -1.01 2.70 -6.56
CA THR A 118 -1.91 3.84 -6.72
C THR A 118 -3.34 3.37 -6.49
N LEU A 119 -4.05 4.04 -5.61
CA LEU A 119 -5.50 3.89 -5.45
C LEU A 119 -6.16 5.22 -5.80
N SER A 120 -6.98 5.21 -6.84
CA SER A 120 -7.73 6.39 -7.29
C SER A 120 -9.22 6.15 -7.13
N TYR A 121 -9.93 7.23 -6.79
CA TYR A 121 -11.39 7.26 -6.85
C TYR A 121 -11.79 7.93 -8.15
N THR A 122 -12.59 7.25 -8.96
CA THR A 122 -13.16 7.82 -10.19
C THR A 122 -14.68 7.90 -10.02
N PRO A 123 -15.25 9.11 -9.96
CA PRO A 123 -16.71 9.28 -9.99
C PRO A 123 -17.25 8.64 -11.26
N ARG A 124 -18.33 7.86 -11.15
CA ARG A 124 -19.00 7.31 -12.34
C ARG A 124 -19.98 8.36 -12.87
N ASP A 125 -19.78 8.78 -14.11
CA ASP A 125 -20.76 9.57 -14.86
C ASP A 125 -21.84 8.61 -15.41
N GLY A 126 -22.92 8.42 -14.66
CA GLY A 126 -24.00 7.51 -15.05
C GLY A 126 -25.17 7.53 -14.06
N PRO A 127 -26.27 6.79 -14.36
CA PRO A 127 -27.37 6.66 -13.42
C PRO A 127 -26.85 6.11 -12.08
N PRO A 128 -27.42 6.58 -10.94
CA PRO A 128 -26.95 6.19 -9.62
C PRO A 128 -26.98 4.67 -9.48
N ASP A 129 -25.82 4.08 -9.24
CA ASP A 129 -25.70 2.64 -9.03
C ASP A 129 -26.44 2.27 -7.74
N THR A 130 -27.26 1.23 -7.79
CA THR A 130 -28.01 0.75 -6.61
C THR A 130 -27.13 -0.07 -5.66
N THR A 131 -25.81 -0.10 -5.89
CA THR A 131 -24.86 -0.81 -5.04
C THR A 131 -24.91 -0.26 -3.62
N VAL A 132 -25.54 -1.03 -2.73
CA VAL A 132 -25.62 -0.70 -1.32
C VAL A 132 -24.22 -0.73 -0.69
N PRO A 133 -23.90 0.15 0.28
CA PRO A 133 -22.60 0.21 0.96
C PRO A 133 -22.11 -1.16 1.47
N SER A 134 -23.02 -2.02 1.92
CA SER A 134 -22.71 -3.39 2.37
C SER A 134 -22.07 -4.27 1.29
N THR A 135 -22.45 -4.09 0.03
CA THR A 135 -21.86 -4.83 -1.09
C THR A 135 -20.44 -4.35 -1.35
N THR A 136 -20.20 -3.03 -1.33
CA THR A 136 -18.86 -2.43 -1.45
C THR A 136 -17.92 -2.93 -0.34
N TYR A 137 -18.41 -3.02 0.90
CA TYR A 137 -17.63 -3.59 2.00
C TYR A 137 -17.23 -5.06 1.73
N LYS A 138 -18.17 -5.88 1.23
CA LYS A 138 -17.88 -7.28 0.87
C LYS A 138 -16.84 -7.40 -0.24
N HIS A 139 -16.89 -6.54 -1.25
CA HIS A 139 -15.84 -6.47 -2.28
C HIS A 139 -14.49 -6.08 -1.68
N GLY A 140 -14.48 -5.16 -0.71
CA GLY A 140 -13.28 -4.80 0.05
C GLY A 140 -12.65 -5.99 0.79
N ILE A 141 -13.45 -6.89 1.37
CA ILE A 141 -12.94 -8.12 2.02
C ILE A 141 -12.14 -8.97 1.02
N LEU A 142 -12.72 -9.22 -0.15
CA LEU A 142 -12.04 -10.02 -1.18
C LEU A 142 -10.76 -9.32 -1.65
N LEU A 143 -10.84 -8.02 -1.94
CA LEU A 143 -9.72 -7.21 -2.39
C LEU A 143 -8.54 -7.25 -1.40
N PHE A 144 -8.78 -7.04 -0.10
CA PHE A 144 -7.67 -7.01 0.86
C PHE A 144 -7.08 -8.39 1.12
N ARG A 145 -7.85 -9.47 0.97
CA ARG A 145 -7.28 -10.82 0.99
C ARG A 145 -6.36 -11.08 -0.19
N THR A 146 -6.77 -10.70 -1.40
CA THR A 146 -5.91 -10.83 -2.59
C THR A 146 -4.68 -9.94 -2.52
N VAL A 147 -4.81 -8.68 -2.11
CA VAL A 147 -3.66 -7.76 -1.93
C VAL A 147 -2.69 -8.31 -0.87
N PHE A 148 -3.19 -8.78 0.27
CA PHE A 148 -2.36 -9.36 1.32
C PHE A 148 -1.56 -10.59 0.84
N SER A 149 -2.18 -11.45 0.03
CA SER A 149 -1.49 -12.59 -0.59
C SER A 149 -0.49 -12.14 -1.66
N LEU A 150 -0.88 -11.22 -2.55
CA LEU A 150 -0.02 -10.70 -3.61
C LEU A 150 1.26 -10.07 -3.06
N LEU A 151 1.16 -9.29 -1.98
CA LEU A 151 2.30 -8.63 -1.35
C LEU A 151 3.40 -9.58 -0.87
N ARG A 152 3.09 -10.87 -0.64
CA ARG A 152 4.03 -11.92 -0.24
C ARG A 152 4.62 -12.70 -1.43
N LEU A 153 4.07 -12.49 -2.62
CA LEU A 153 4.55 -13.09 -3.87
C LEU A 153 5.45 -12.14 -4.65
N LEU A 154 5.33 -10.82 -4.42
CA LEU A 154 6.14 -9.81 -5.09
C LEU A 154 7.61 -9.88 -4.66
N PRO A 155 8.56 -9.54 -5.55
CA PRO A 155 9.99 -9.64 -5.28
C PRO A 155 10.45 -8.88 -4.03
N ALA A 156 9.87 -7.70 -3.76
CA ALA A 156 10.25 -6.87 -2.60
C ALA A 156 9.82 -7.44 -1.24
N TRP A 157 9.16 -8.60 -1.20
CA TRP A 157 8.92 -9.34 0.04
C TRP A 157 10.14 -10.13 0.53
N ARG A 158 11.03 -10.52 -0.40
CA ARG A 158 12.24 -11.29 -0.09
C ARG A 158 13.41 -10.36 0.22
#